data_AF-L0P8D8-F1
#
_entry.id   AF-L0P8D8-F1
#
_cell.length_a   1.000
_cell.length_b   1.000
_cell.length_c   1.000
_cell.angle_alpha   90.00
_cell.angle_beta   90.00
_cell.angle_gamma   90.00
#
_symmetry.space_group_name_H-M   'P 1'
#
loop_
_entity.id
_entity.type
_entity.pdbx_description
1 polymer ?
#
loop_
_entity_poly.entity_id
_entity_poly.type
_entity_poly.pdbx_seq_one_letter_code
_entity_poly.pdbx_strand_id
1 'polypeptide(L)'
;MIAQETLYAAQYIVKAIEEHINRAPPPHKLHALYLLDSICKNVGSPYTIYFGHNLSKIFINTYTLMEPHLRMKMEELLQTWKQPVPGTNSLTPVFSQEITRKIDGLLNKIRQLRQHHDQRKLLAPKSIILPSLLPQNVTDHSSGVISFGNISNNASYMGNHH
;
A
#
# COMPACT_ATOMS: atom_id res chain seq x y z
N MET A 1 -37.34 -19.71 -16.49
CA MET A 1 -35.94 -19.96 -16.88
C MET A 1 -35.17 -18.67 -17.16
N ILE A 2 -35.76 -17.68 -17.86
CA ILE A 2 -35.07 -16.43 -18.23
C ILE A 2 -34.61 -15.58 -17.01
N ALA A 3 -35.44 -15.44 -15.97
CA ALA A 3 -35.08 -14.64 -14.79
C ALA A 3 -33.90 -15.21 -13.99
N GLN A 4 -33.69 -16.53 -14.01
CA GLN A 4 -32.59 -17.16 -13.28
C GLN A 4 -31.28 -17.03 -14.06
N GLU A 5 -31.34 -17.16 -15.39
CA GLU A 5 -30.19 -16.95 -16.29
C GLU A 5 -29.67 -15.51 -16.24
N THR A 6 -30.56 -14.52 -16.16
CA THR A 6 -30.16 -13.11 -16.02
C THR A 6 -29.49 -12.82 -14.67
N LEU A 7 -29.92 -13.47 -13.59
CA LEU A 7 -29.27 -13.35 -12.28
C LEU A 7 -27.86 -13.97 -12.29
N TYR A 8 -27.69 -15.14 -12.88
CA TYR A 8 -26.36 -15.74 -13.04
C TYR A 8 -25.45 -14.83 -13.87
N ALA A 9 -25.93 -14.31 -15.00
CA ALA A 9 -25.19 -13.38 -15.83
C ALA A 9 -24.74 -12.14 -15.04
N ALA A 10 -25.64 -11.55 -14.23
CA ALA A 10 -25.31 -10.40 -13.39
C ALA A 10 -24.19 -10.71 -12.38
N GLN A 11 -24.21 -11.89 -11.74
CA GLN A 11 -23.15 -12.31 -10.82
C GLN A 11 -21.79 -12.46 -11.53
N TYR A 12 -21.77 -13.03 -12.74
CA TYR A 12 -20.54 -13.15 -13.53
C TYR A 12 -20.00 -11.78 -13.95
N ILE A 13 -20.88 -10.86 -14.36
CA ILE A 13 -20.50 -9.48 -14.71
C ILE A 13 -19.88 -8.77 -13.51
N VAL A 14 -20.53 -8.86 -12.33
CA VAL A 14 -20.01 -8.29 -11.09
C VAL A 14 -18.63 -8.83 -10.79
N LYS A 15 -18.46 -10.16 -10.78
CA LYS A 15 -17.17 -10.79 -10.52
C LYS A 15 -16.09 -10.34 -11.51
N ALA A 16 -16.40 -10.28 -12.80
CA ALA A 16 -15.46 -9.83 -13.83
C ALA A 16 -15.01 -8.38 -13.60
N ILE A 17 -15.94 -7.49 -13.22
CA ILE A 17 -15.63 -6.08 -12.92
C ILE A 17 -14.80 -5.97 -11.64
N GLU A 18 -15.15 -6.71 -10.58
CA GLU A 18 -14.38 -6.74 -9.34
C GLU A 18 -12.94 -7.24 -9.58
N GLU A 19 -12.77 -8.30 -10.37
CA GLU A 19 -11.46 -8.79 -10.78
C GLU A 19 -10.69 -7.75 -11.59
N HIS A 20 -11.36 -7.05 -12.52
CA HIS A 20 -10.75 -6.00 -13.32
C HIS A 20 -10.27 -4.84 -12.44
N ILE A 21 -11.07 -4.35 -11.48
CA ILE A 21 -10.66 -3.30 -10.53
C ILE A 21 -9.42 -3.75 -9.74
N ASN A 22 -9.38 -5.00 -9.30
CA ASN A 22 -8.24 -5.53 -8.53
C ASN A 22 -6.96 -5.64 -9.37
N ARG A 23 -7.06 -6.06 -10.64
CA ARG A 23 -5.90 -6.25 -11.53
C ARG A 23 -5.43 -4.98 -12.23
N ALA A 24 -6.30 -4.00 -12.43
CA ALA A 24 -5.97 -2.78 -13.15
C ALA A 24 -4.83 -2.00 -12.46
N PRO A 25 -3.91 -1.38 -13.20
CA PRO A 25 -2.90 -0.50 -12.63
C PRO A 25 -3.55 0.73 -11.95
N PRO A 26 -2.91 1.35 -10.94
CA PRO A 26 -3.51 2.40 -10.11
C PRO A 26 -4.29 3.51 -10.85
N PRO A 27 -3.79 4.13 -11.94
CA PRO A 27 -4.55 5.17 -12.64
C PRO A 27 -5.83 4.64 -13.32
N HIS A 28 -5.85 3.37 -13.72
CA HIS A 28 -7.00 2.75 -14.38
C HIS A 28 -8.03 2.20 -13.39
N LYS A 29 -7.65 1.97 -12.12
CA LYS A 29 -8.60 1.51 -11.09
C LYS A 29 -9.75 2.49 -10.87
N LEU A 30 -9.50 3.80 -10.99
CA LEU A 30 -10.56 4.81 -10.85
C LEU A 30 -11.57 4.72 -11.99
N HIS A 31 -11.11 4.50 -13.22
CA HIS A 31 -11.97 4.30 -14.39
C HIS A 31 -12.84 3.05 -14.23
N ALA A 32 -12.27 1.96 -13.70
CA ALA A 32 -13.02 0.74 -13.41
C ALA A 32 -14.05 0.95 -12.28
N LEU A 33 -13.77 1.79 -11.29
CA LEU A 33 -14.75 2.17 -10.27
C LEU A 33 -15.89 3.04 -10.84
N TYR A 34 -15.60 3.91 -11.81
CA TYR A 34 -16.65 4.66 -12.52
C TYR A 34 -17.54 3.76 -13.37
N LEU A 35 -17.00 2.67 -13.92
CA LEU A 35 -17.82 1.68 -14.62
C LEU A 35 -18.81 1.01 -13.65
N LEU A 36 -18.34 0.59 -12.48
CA LEU A 36 -19.20 0.05 -11.43
C LEU A 36 -20.28 1.05 -11.03
N ASP A 37 -19.90 2.31 -10.79
CA ASP A 37 -20.83 3.40 -10.45
C ASP A 37 -21.93 3.58 -11.50
N SER A 38 -21.54 3.64 -12.78
CA SER A 38 -22.47 3.81 -13.89
C SER A 38 -23.47 2.65 -13.98
N ILE A 39 -23.02 1.41 -13.81
CA ILE A 39 -23.91 0.23 -13.81
C ILE A 39 -24.90 0.31 -12.65
N CYS A 40 -24.43 0.64 -11.44
CA CYS A 40 -25.30 0.76 -10.28
C CYS A 40 -26.33 1.88 -10.41
N LYS A 41 -25.96 3.03 -11.00
CA LYS A 41 -26.87 4.17 -11.21
C LYS A 41 -27.89 3.92 -12.31
N ASN A 42 -27.48 3.30 -13.41
CA ASN A 42 -28.32 3.12 -14.59
C ASN A 42 -29.18 1.85 -14.53
N VAL A 43 -28.66 0.76 -13.97
CA VAL A 43 -29.34 -0.54 -13.93
C VAL A 43 -29.94 -0.84 -12.56
N GLY A 44 -29.24 -0.47 -11.48
CA GLY A 44 -29.71 -0.69 -10.11
C GLY A 44 -29.64 -2.16 -9.67
N SER A 45 -30.73 -2.65 -9.06
CA SER A 45 -30.82 -4.04 -8.57
C SER A 45 -30.84 -5.03 -9.75
N PRO A 46 -30.11 -6.18 -9.69
CA PRO A 46 -29.42 -6.74 -8.53
C PRO A 46 -27.95 -6.31 -8.37
N TYR A 47 -27.42 -5.48 -9.26
CA TYR A 47 -26.00 -5.10 -9.25
C TYR A 47 -25.60 -4.34 -7.98
N THR A 48 -26.46 -3.44 -7.49
CA THR A 48 -26.23 -2.70 -6.23
C THR A 48 -26.08 -3.65 -5.03
N ILE A 49 -26.84 -4.75 -5.02
CA ILE A 49 -26.77 -5.77 -3.97
C ILE A 49 -25.46 -6.54 -4.12
N TYR A 50 -25.18 -7.09 -5.29
CA TYR A 50 -23.99 -7.92 -5.49
C TYR A 50 -22.68 -7.17 -5.28
N PHE A 51 -22.53 -5.97 -5.85
CA PHE A 51 -21.35 -5.15 -5.59
C PHE A 51 -21.24 -4.77 -4.11
N GLY A 52 -22.36 -4.52 -3.44
CA GLY A 52 -22.38 -4.14 -2.02
C GLY A 52 -21.67 -5.11 -1.09
N HIS A 53 -21.63 -6.41 -1.43
CA HIS A 53 -20.98 -7.45 -0.62
C HIS A 53 -19.46 -7.22 -0.49
N ASN A 54 -18.80 -6.86 -1.59
CA ASN A 54 -17.34 -6.69 -1.62
C ASN A 54 -16.90 -5.23 -1.76
N LEU A 55 -17.83 -4.29 -1.97
CA LEU A 55 -17.53 -2.88 -2.25
C LEU A 55 -16.58 -2.27 -1.23
N SER A 56 -16.85 -2.48 0.07
CA SER A 56 -16.01 -1.93 1.14
C SER A 56 -14.55 -2.40 1.04
N LYS A 57 -14.32 -3.69 0.74
CA LYS A 57 -12.98 -4.26 0.59
C LYS A 57 -12.29 -3.69 -0.66
N ILE A 58 -12.98 -3.70 -1.80
CA ILE A 58 -12.44 -3.22 -3.08
C ILE A 58 -12.08 -1.74 -3.00
N PHE A 59 -12.97 -0.94 -2.42
CA PHE A 59 -12.78 0.49 -2.26
C PHE A 59 -11.54 0.79 -1.42
N ILE A 60 -11.42 0.16 -0.24
CA ILE A 60 -10.29 0.40 0.66
C ILE A 60 -8.96 -0.08 0.06
N ASN A 61 -8.93 -1.27 -0.54
CA ASN A 61 -7.74 -1.80 -1.21
C ASN A 61 -7.28 -0.89 -2.36
N THR A 62 -8.22 -0.30 -3.10
CA THR A 62 -7.89 0.65 -4.16
C THR A 62 -7.40 1.97 -3.58
N TYR A 63 -8.06 2.48 -2.54
CA TYR A 63 -7.74 3.76 -1.91
C TYR A 63 -6.33 3.82 -1.32
N THR A 64 -5.85 2.72 -0.72
CA THR A 64 -4.51 2.66 -0.12
C THR A 64 -3.40 2.78 -1.18
N LEU A 65 -3.62 2.28 -2.39
CA LEU A 65 -2.68 2.30 -3.51
C LEU A 65 -2.69 3.61 -4.31
N MET A 66 -3.69 4.46 -4.11
CA MET A 66 -3.86 5.69 -4.88
C MET A 66 -3.07 6.89 -4.35
N GLU A 67 -2.69 7.78 -5.26
CA GLU A 67 -2.11 9.08 -4.94
C GLU A 67 -3.15 10.03 -4.30
N PRO A 68 -2.72 11.05 -3.52
CA PRO A 68 -3.63 11.97 -2.83
C PRO A 68 -4.70 12.59 -3.73
N HIS A 69 -4.34 13.02 -4.95
CA HIS A 69 -5.28 13.64 -5.88
C HIS A 69 -6.36 12.68 -6.39
N LEU A 70 -6.03 11.39 -6.56
CA LEU A 70 -7.00 10.36 -6.95
C LEU A 70 -7.87 9.92 -5.76
N ARG A 71 -7.31 9.94 -4.55
CA ARG A 71 -8.08 9.68 -3.31
C ARG A 71 -9.20 10.71 -3.14
N MET A 72 -8.96 11.99 -3.43
CA MET A 72 -10.02 13.01 -3.41
C MET A 72 -11.18 12.64 -4.35
N LYS A 73 -10.88 12.22 -5.59
CA LYS A 73 -11.90 11.75 -6.55
C LYS A 73 -12.65 10.52 -6.07
N MET A 74 -11.97 9.58 -5.40
CA MET A 74 -12.63 8.42 -4.78
C MET A 74 -13.57 8.83 -3.65
N GLU A 75 -13.19 9.83 -2.84
CA GLU A 75 -14.03 10.34 -1.77
C GLU A 75 -15.26 11.07 -2.32
N GLU A 76 -15.10 11.86 -3.39
CA GLU A 76 -16.22 12.46 -4.13
C GLU A 76 -17.18 11.37 -4.64
N LEU A 77 -16.65 10.30 -5.23
CA LEU A 77 -17.45 9.16 -5.69
C LEU A 77 -18.25 8.53 -4.55
N LEU A 78 -17.63 8.33 -3.39
CA LEU A 78 -18.30 7.81 -2.19
C LEU A 78 -19.42 8.74 -1.69
N GLN A 79 -19.27 10.06 -1.83
CA GLN A 79 -20.35 11.00 -1.51
C GLN A 79 -21.53 10.84 -2.48
N THR A 80 -21.27 10.64 -3.77
CA THR A 80 -22.36 10.41 -4.74
C THR A 80 -23.15 9.14 -4.44
N TRP A 81 -22.55 8.14 -3.81
CA TRP A 81 -23.23 6.91 -3.41
C TRP A 81 -24.16 7.06 -2.20
N LYS A 82 -23.91 8.08 -1.37
CA LYS A 82 -24.74 8.42 -0.21
C LYS A 82 -25.96 9.27 -0.59
N GLN A 83 -25.91 9.92 -1.75
CA GLN A 83 -26.98 10.76 -2.23
C GLN A 83 -27.87 10.03 -3.25
N PRO A 84 -29.14 10.43 -3.38
CA PRO A 84 -29.99 9.96 -4.47
C PRO A 84 -29.41 10.40 -5.83
N VAL A 85 -29.65 9.61 -6.87
CA VAL A 85 -29.13 9.92 -8.21
C VAL A 85 -29.81 11.19 -8.74
N PRO A 86 -29.05 12.27 -9.03
CA PRO A 86 -29.61 13.51 -9.55
C PRO A 86 -30.37 13.26 -10.86
N GLY A 87 -31.58 13.81 -10.98
CA GLY A 87 -32.41 13.63 -12.17
C GLY A 87 -33.28 12.37 -12.17
N THR A 88 -33.27 11.58 -11.09
CA THR A 88 -34.23 10.49 -10.88
C THR A 88 -35.25 10.86 -9.81
N ASN A 89 -36.49 10.40 -9.95
CA ASN A 89 -37.52 10.54 -8.90
C ASN A 89 -37.29 9.61 -7.70
N SER A 90 -36.17 8.86 -7.69
CA SER A 90 -35.83 7.95 -6.61
C SER A 90 -35.09 8.69 -5.51
N LEU A 91 -35.62 8.65 -4.29
CA LEU A 91 -34.98 9.18 -3.09
C LEU A 91 -33.99 8.19 -2.47
N THR A 92 -33.81 7.01 -3.08
CA THR A 92 -32.95 5.96 -2.53
C THR A 92 -31.48 6.22 -2.87
N PRO A 93 -30.57 6.13 -1.90
CA PRO A 93 -29.13 6.18 -2.19
C PRO A 93 -28.71 5.00 -3.06
N VAL A 94 -27.61 5.15 -3.81
CA VAL A 94 -27.09 4.11 -4.72
C VAL A 94 -26.70 2.84 -3.95
N PHE A 95 -26.12 3.02 -2.76
CA PHE A 95 -25.81 1.93 -1.83
C PHE A 95 -26.40 2.21 -0.46
N SER A 96 -26.64 1.14 0.32
CA SER A 96 -27.17 1.28 1.67
C SER A 96 -26.23 2.06 2.57
N GLN A 97 -26.81 2.76 3.55
CA GLN A 97 -26.05 3.55 4.53
C GLN A 97 -25.08 2.68 5.34
N GLU A 98 -25.36 1.39 5.49
CA GLU A 98 -24.48 0.43 6.17
C GLU A 98 -23.13 0.31 5.46
N ILE A 99 -23.16 0.12 4.13
CA ILE A 99 -21.94 -0.06 3.33
C ILE A 99 -21.12 1.23 3.33
N THR A 100 -21.77 2.38 3.11
CA THR A 100 -21.08 3.68 3.05
C THR A 100 -20.48 4.06 4.40
N ARG A 101 -21.19 3.85 5.51
CA ARG A 101 -20.66 4.05 6.87
C ARG A 101 -19.47 3.15 7.17
N LYS A 102 -19.52 1.89 6.73
CA LYS A 102 -18.41 0.95 6.90
C LYS A 102 -17.16 1.46 6.17
N ILE A 103 -17.30 1.97 4.95
CA ILE A 103 -16.20 2.59 4.21
C ILE A 103 -15.66 3.81 4.94
N ASP A 104 -16.53 4.73 5.37
CA ASP A 104 -16.12 5.93 6.11
C ASP A 104 -15.31 5.59 7.38
N GLY A 105 -15.78 4.61 8.16
CA GLY A 105 -15.09 4.16 9.36
C GLY A 105 -13.69 3.61 9.06
N LEU A 106 -13.54 2.85 7.98
CA LEU A 106 -12.25 2.33 7.53
C LEU A 106 -11.32 3.45 7.03
N LEU A 107 -11.85 4.43 6.29
CA LEU A 107 -11.08 5.60 5.84
C LEU A 107 -10.57 6.43 7.02
N ASN A 108 -11.42 6.70 8.01
CA ASN A 108 -11.02 7.44 9.21
C ASN A 108 -9.91 6.71 9.97
N LYS A 109 -10.00 5.38 10.09
CA LYS A 109 -8.94 4.57 10.70
C LYS A 109 -7.63 4.65 9.91
N ILE A 110 -7.67 4.60 8.58
CA ILE A 110 -6.48 4.73 7.73
C ILE A 110 -5.82 6.11 7.91
N ARG A 111 -6.61 7.18 7.99
CA ARG A 111 -6.12 8.54 8.21
C ARG A 111 -5.43 8.66 9.58
N GLN A 112 -6.05 8.14 10.64
CA GLN A 112 -5.46 8.11 11.99
C GLN A 112 -4.13 7.34 12.02
N LEU A 113 -4.08 6.16 11.40
CA LEU A 113 -2.87 5.35 11.33
C LEU A 113 -1.74 6.06 10.59
N ARG A 114 -2.05 6.76 9.49
CA ARG A 114 -1.06 7.54 8.73
C ARG A 114 -0.51 8.71 9.55
N GLN A 115 -1.38 9.46 10.22
CA GLN A 115 -0.97 10.56 11.11
C GLN A 115 -0.06 10.06 12.25
N HIS A 116 -0.42 8.96 12.89
CA HIS A 116 0.36 8.38 13.97
C HIS A 116 1.72 7.83 13.49
N HIS A 117 1.78 7.29 12.26
CA HIS A 117 3.03 6.85 11.64
C HIS A 117 3.96 8.02 11.31
N ASP A 118 3.41 9.10 10.77
CA ASP A 118 4.18 10.31 10.43
C ASP A 118 4.71 10.99 11.70
N GLN A 119 3.92 11.03 12.79
CA GLN A 119 4.37 11.54 14.09
C GLN A 119 5.51 10.71 14.68
N ARG A 120 5.45 9.36 14.60
CA ARG A 120 6.54 8.50 15.09
C ARG A 120 7.83 8.64 14.29
N LYS A 121 7.75 8.88 12.97
CA LYS A 121 8.93 9.13 12.14
C LYS A 121 9.66 10.42 12.53
N LEU A 122 8.92 11.46 12.90
CA LEU A 122 9.49 12.75 13.34
C LEU A 122 10.15 12.65 14.72
N LEU A 123 9.65 11.75 15.58
CA LEU A 123 10.15 11.52 16.94
C LEU A 123 11.28 10.47 16.99
N ALA A 124 11.60 9.80 15.87
CA ALA A 124 12.71 8.87 15.81
C ALA A 124 14.04 9.65 15.92
N PRO A 125 14.90 9.34 16.91
CA PRO A 125 16.16 10.04 17.05
C PRO A 125 17.01 9.83 15.79
N LYS A 126 17.47 10.93 15.17
CA LYS A 126 18.62 10.89 14.25
C LYS A 126 19.75 10.21 15.00
N SER A 127 20.18 9.04 14.54
CA SER A 127 21.36 8.38 15.09
C SER A 127 22.52 9.36 15.06
N ILE A 128 22.95 9.80 16.24
CA ILE A 128 24.21 10.54 16.42
C ILE A 128 25.31 9.57 15.99
N ILE A 129 25.96 9.87 14.87
CA ILE A 129 27.19 9.19 14.45
C ILE A 129 28.22 9.52 15.53
N LEU A 130 28.51 8.56 16.41
CA LEU A 130 29.60 8.64 17.36
C LEU A 130 30.90 8.47 16.55
N PRO A 131 31.85 9.44 16.53
CA PRO A 131 33.16 9.18 15.96
C PRO A 131 33.83 8.09 16.80
N SER A 132 34.25 7.00 16.17
CA SER A 132 35.01 5.95 16.84
C SER A 132 36.33 6.54 17.36
N LEU A 133 36.44 6.73 18.67
CA LEU A 133 37.72 7.01 19.32
C LEU A 133 38.54 5.70 19.30
N LEU A 134 39.50 5.62 18.39
CA LEU A 134 40.60 4.66 18.50
C LEU A 134 41.42 5.02 19.75
N PRO A 135 41.74 4.06 20.64
CA PRO A 135 42.68 4.34 21.70
C PRO A 135 44.09 4.42 21.10
N GLN A 136 44.66 5.62 21.11
CA GLN A 136 46.10 5.85 21.04
C GLN A 136 46.71 5.24 22.30
N ASN A 137 47.48 4.17 22.20
CA ASN A 137 48.30 3.71 23.31
C ASN A 137 49.73 4.21 23.14
N VAL A 138 50.03 5.23 23.93
CA VAL A 138 51.35 5.86 24.09
C VAL A 138 52.28 4.88 24.82
N THR A 139 53.53 4.91 24.39
CA THR A 139 54.74 4.21 24.84
C THR A 139 54.91 4.04 26.35
N ASP A 140 55.51 2.91 26.78
CA ASP A 140 56.46 2.94 27.89
C ASP A 140 57.67 2.01 27.68
N HIS A 141 58.83 2.52 28.08
CA HIS A 141 60.15 1.94 27.98
C HIS A 141 60.44 1.04 29.20
N SER A 142 61.07 -0.12 29.01
CA SER A 142 62.03 -0.68 29.99
C SER A 142 62.73 -1.96 29.47
N SER A 143 64.04 -1.81 29.21
CA SER A 143 65.12 -2.75 29.56
C SER A 143 65.12 -4.20 29.04
N GLY A 144 65.84 -4.38 27.93
CA GLY A 144 67.05 -5.20 27.86
C GLY A 144 66.97 -6.71 28.08
N VAL A 145 67.13 -7.48 26.99
CA VAL A 145 68.00 -8.68 26.94
C VAL A 145 68.53 -8.84 25.51
N ILE A 146 69.85 -8.84 25.37
CA ILE A 146 70.56 -9.26 24.16
C ILE A 146 70.45 -10.78 24.08
N SER A 147 69.91 -11.33 22.99
CA SER A 147 70.03 -12.75 22.69
C SER A 147 70.54 -12.94 21.26
N PHE A 148 71.76 -13.45 21.18
CA PHE A 148 72.45 -13.84 19.97
C PHE A 148 71.96 -15.21 19.48
N GLY A 149 71.93 -15.37 18.16
CA GLY A 149 72.14 -16.66 17.50
C GLY A 149 70.89 -17.38 16.99
N ASN A 150 70.72 -17.41 15.67
CA ASN A 150 71.17 -18.58 14.92
C ASN A 150 71.08 -18.32 13.40
N ILE A 151 72.25 -18.43 12.77
CA ILE A 151 72.45 -18.62 11.34
C ILE A 151 72.14 -20.10 11.05
N SER A 152 71.22 -20.37 10.11
CA SER A 152 71.36 -21.53 9.22
C SER A 152 70.36 -21.47 8.05
N ASN A 153 70.95 -21.30 6.86
CA ASN A 153 70.63 -22.01 5.62
C ASN A 153 69.33 -21.73 4.85
N ASN A 154 69.54 -21.01 3.74
CA ASN A 154 69.39 -21.51 2.37
C ASN A 154 67.98 -21.92 1.90
N ALA A 155 67.40 -21.13 1.00
CA ALA A 155 67.25 -21.55 -0.41
C ALA A 155 66.60 -20.44 -1.24
N SER A 156 67.33 -20.08 -2.29
CA SER A 156 66.91 -19.35 -3.48
C SER A 156 65.59 -19.89 -4.05
N TYR A 157 64.73 -19.03 -4.58
CA TYR A 157 64.38 -19.02 -6.02
C TYR A 157 63.54 -17.79 -6.35
N MET A 158 64.11 -16.96 -7.23
CA MET A 158 63.40 -15.93 -7.97
C MET A 158 62.40 -16.55 -8.95
N GLY A 159 61.30 -15.83 -9.19
CA GLY A 159 60.37 -16.10 -10.29
C GLY A 159 59.53 -14.85 -10.57
N ASN A 160 60.17 -13.85 -11.19
CA ASN A 160 59.51 -12.67 -11.76
C ASN A 160 58.91 -13.00 -13.14
N HIS A 161 57.73 -12.43 -13.40
CA HIS A 161 57.22 -11.89 -14.66
C HIS A 161 57.49 -12.63 -15.99
N HIS A 162 56.42 -12.99 -16.71
CA HIS A 162 55.86 -12.21 -17.83
C HIS A 162 54.41 -12.66 -18.11
#